data_AF-A0A6B3I8R0-F1
#
_entry.id   AF-A0A6B3I8R0-F1
#
_cell.length_a   1.000
_cell.length_b   1.000
_cell.length_c   1.000
_cell.angle_alpha   90.00
_cell.angle_beta   90.00
_cell.angle_gamma   90.00
#
_symmetry.space_group_name_H-M   'P 1'
#
loop_
_entity.id
_entity.type
_entity.pdbx_description
1 polymer ?
#
loop_
_entity_poly.entity_id
_entity_poly.type
_entity_poly.pdbx_seq_one_letter_code
_entity_poly.pdbx_strand_id
1 'polypeptide(L)'
;DYLAADGFTALNTISTIASFVLGLSMLPFFYNVWKTAKYGKQIVEDDPWGYGRSLEWATSCPPPRHNFVTLPRIRSESPAFDLH
;
A
#
# COMPACT_ATOMS: atom_id res chain seq x y z
N ASP A 1 -14.70 32.56 1.11
CA ASP A 1 -13.90 33.80 1.07
C ASP A 1 -13.54 34.24 2.47
N TYR A 2 -12.32 34.75 2.63
CA TYR A 2 -11.88 35.48 3.83
C TYR A 2 -11.58 36.93 3.42
N LEU A 3 -11.70 37.88 4.34
CA LEU A 3 -11.40 39.29 4.07
C LEU A 3 -9.89 39.50 4.09
N ALA A 4 -9.39 40.43 3.28
CA ALA A 4 -7.96 40.77 3.26
C ALA A 4 -7.43 41.26 4.62
N ALA A 5 -8.32 41.78 5.48
CA ALA A 5 -8.01 42.20 6.86
C ALA A 5 -7.75 41.02 7.81
N ASP A 6 -8.14 39.80 7.45
CA ASP A 6 -8.03 38.60 8.31
C ASP A 6 -6.59 38.05 8.37
N GLY A 7 -5.68 38.54 7.52
CA GLY A 7 -4.26 38.15 7.54
C GLY A 7 -3.97 36.71 7.07
N PHE A 8 -4.98 35.95 6.66
CA PHE A 8 -4.83 34.54 6.26
C PHE A 8 -4.33 34.32 4.82
N THR A 9 -4.07 35.39 4.06
CA THR A 9 -3.65 35.29 2.66
C THR A 9 -2.36 34.50 2.48
N ALA A 10 -1.37 34.75 3.33
CA ALA A 10 -0.08 34.06 3.27
C ALA A 10 -0.24 32.56 3.55
N LEU A 11 -0.99 32.20 4.58
CA LEU A 11 -1.23 30.81 4.96
C LEU A 11 -2.01 30.05 3.89
N ASN A 12 -3.07 30.65 3.33
CA ASN A 12 -3.84 30.05 2.24
C ASN A 12 -2.98 29.86 0.98
N THR A 13 -2.06 30.78 0.69
CA THR A 13 -1.14 30.67 -0.45
C THR A 13 -0.18 29.49 -0.26
N ILE A 14 0.40 29.34 0.95
CA ILE A 14 1.26 28.20 1.30
C ILE A 14 0.48 26.88 1.18
N SER A 15 -0.73 26.82 1.74
CA SER A 15 -1.59 25.64 1.66
C SER A 15 -1.88 25.27 0.21
N THR A 16 -2.16 26.24 -0.65
CA THR A 16 -2.41 26.01 -2.08
C THR A 16 -1.19 25.42 -2.79
N ILE A 17 0.00 25.97 -2.55
CA ILE A 17 1.25 25.42 -3.10
C ILE A 17 1.46 23.98 -2.62
N ALA A 18 1.27 23.71 -1.32
CA ALA A 18 1.39 22.37 -0.77
C ALA A 18 0.37 21.38 -1.37
N SER A 19 -0.87 21.82 -1.63
CA SER A 19 -1.89 21.01 -2.30
C SER A 19 -1.49 20.65 -3.73
N PHE A 20 -0.87 21.57 -4.48
CA PHE A 20 -0.36 21.26 -5.82
C PHE A 20 0.82 20.26 -5.76
N VAL A 21 1.73 20.43 -4.80
CA VAL A 21 2.83 19.47 -4.60
C VAL A 21 2.28 18.09 -4.23
N LEU A 22 1.27 18.02 -3.37
CA LEU A 22 0.57 16.79 -3.01
C LEU A 22 -0.14 16.16 -4.23
N GLY A 23 -0.77 16.97 -5.08
CA GLY A 23 -1.35 16.49 -6.33
C GLY A 23 -0.29 15.91 -7.28
N LEU A 24 0.83 16.59 -7.44
CA LEU A 24 1.95 16.15 -8.29
C LEU A 24 2.62 14.89 -7.76
N SER A 25 2.65 14.66 -6.44
CA SER A 25 3.24 13.45 -5.86
C SER A 25 2.46 12.18 -6.20
N MET A 26 1.22 12.28 -6.71
CA MET A 26 0.49 11.12 -7.23
C MET A 26 1.03 10.61 -8.56
N LEU A 27 1.68 11.47 -9.36
CA LEU A 27 2.27 11.06 -10.65
C LEU A 27 3.31 9.95 -10.51
N PRO A 28 4.34 10.06 -9.65
CA PRO A 28 5.28 8.96 -9.44
C PRO A 28 4.62 7.72 -8.80
N PHE A 29 3.59 7.89 -7.96
CA PHE A 29 2.84 6.76 -7.40
C PHE A 29 2.14 5.95 -8.51
N PHE A 30 1.36 6.61 -9.38
CA PHE A 30 0.69 5.93 -10.49
C PHE A 30 1.68 5.33 -11.49
N TYR A 31 2.78 6.04 -11.78
CA TYR A 31 3.84 5.50 -12.62
C TYR A 31 4.46 4.24 -12.01
N ASN A 32 4.73 4.24 -10.70
CA ASN A 32 5.26 3.07 -10.02
C ASN A 32 4.30 1.89 -10.11
N VAL A 33 3.01 2.08 -9.80
CA VAL A 33 1.97 1.05 -9.90
C VAL A 33 1.88 0.48 -11.33
N TRP A 34 1.85 1.34 -12.35
CA TRP A 34 1.79 0.90 -13.75
C TRP A 34 3.04 0.10 -14.14
N LYS A 35 4.22 0.58 -13.77
CA LYS A 35 5.50 -0.06 -14.10
C LYS A 35 5.63 -1.41 -13.40
N THR A 36 5.31 -1.50 -12.11
CA THR A 36 5.43 -2.75 -11.35
C THR A 36 4.36 -3.76 -11.73
N ALA A 37 3.14 -3.32 -12.09
CA ALA A 37 2.10 -4.22 -12.57
C ALA A 37 2.45 -4.87 -13.92
N LYS A 38 3.13 -4.13 -14.83
CA LYS A 38 3.44 -4.61 -16.19
C LYS A 38 4.82 -5.27 -16.31
N TYR A 39 5.81 -4.78 -15.57
CA TYR A 39 7.22 -5.18 -15.70
C TYR A 39 7.87 -5.60 -14.38
N GLY A 40 7.11 -5.65 -13.28
CA GLY A 40 7.63 -6.07 -11.99
C GLY A 40 8.12 -7.50 -12.01
N LYS A 41 9.15 -7.79 -11.20
CA LYS A 41 9.61 -9.17 -10.99
C LYS A 41 8.50 -9.95 -10.30
N GLN A 42 8.12 -11.08 -10.89
CA GLN A 42 7.17 -11.98 -10.26
C GLN A 42 7.80 -12.60 -9.00
N ILE A 43 7.05 -12.55 -7.91
CA ILE A 43 7.41 -13.14 -6.62
C ILE A 43 6.99 -14.61 -6.67
N VAL A 44 7.82 -15.50 -6.14
CA VAL A 44 7.56 -16.95 -6.11
C VAL A 44 7.30 -17.43 -4.69
N GLU A 45 7.61 -16.59 -3.71
CA GLU A 45 7.41 -16.79 -2.28
C GLU A 45 5.98 -16.42 -1.84
N ASP A 46 5.47 -17.12 -0.81
CA ASP A 46 4.15 -16.86 -0.22
C ASP A 46 4.14 -15.52 0.55
N ASP A 47 5.24 -15.21 1.25
CA ASP A 47 5.43 -13.95 1.97
C ASP A 47 6.60 -13.13 1.40
N PRO A 48 6.33 -12.11 0.57
CA PRO A 48 7.37 -11.22 0.03
C PRO A 48 8.00 -10.28 1.06
N TRP A 49 7.41 -10.11 2.25
CA TRP A 49 7.86 -9.20 3.29
C TRP A 49 8.56 -9.93 4.46
N GLY A 50 8.45 -11.26 4.49
CA GLY A 50 9.18 -12.18 5.36
C GLY A 50 8.65 -12.38 6.78
N TYR A 51 7.82 -11.47 7.29
CA TYR A 51 7.26 -11.54 8.65
C TYR A 51 5.74 -11.27 8.69
N GLY A 52 5.03 -11.68 7.66
CA GLY A 52 3.58 -11.66 7.55
C GLY A 52 2.92 -12.49 8.65
N ARG A 53 1.89 -11.94 9.28
CA ARG A 53 1.24 -12.54 10.45
C ARG A 53 -0.11 -13.18 10.14
N SER A 54 -0.93 -12.45 9.40
CA SER A 54 -2.28 -12.83 8.96
C SER A 54 -2.24 -13.99 7.95
N LEU A 55 -3.36 -14.71 7.81
CA LEU A 55 -3.50 -15.84 6.89
C LEU A 55 -3.22 -15.52 5.42
N GLU A 56 -3.31 -14.24 5.03
CA GLU A 56 -3.03 -13.81 3.65
C GLU A 56 -1.57 -14.06 3.23
N TRP A 57 -0.65 -14.20 4.19
CA TRP A 57 0.76 -14.49 3.96
C TRP A 57 1.09 -15.99 4.03
N ALA A 58 0.09 -16.85 4.16
CA ALA A 58 0.23 -18.31 4.12
C ALA A 58 -0.30 -18.92 2.81
N THR A 59 -0.60 -18.08 1.80
CA THR A 59 -1.02 -18.51 0.47
C THR A 59 -0.08 -17.93 -0.59
N SER A 60 -0.09 -18.52 -1.78
CA SER A 60 0.80 -18.13 -2.86
C SER A 60 0.56 -16.71 -3.35
N CYS A 61 1.61 -16.07 -3.89
CA CYS A 61 1.54 -14.78 -4.58
C CYS A 61 1.71 -14.98 -6.11
N PRO A 62 0.67 -14.88 -6.95
CA PRO A 62 -0.70 -14.47 -6.66
C PRO A 62 -1.58 -15.58 -6.03
N PRO A 63 -2.63 -15.22 -5.28
CA PRO A 63 -3.53 -16.21 -4.67
C PRO A 63 -4.31 -17.03 -5.72
N PRO A 64 -4.60 -18.31 -5.45
CA PRO A 64 -5.45 -19.13 -6.31
C PRO A 64 -6.90 -18.63 -6.28
N ARG A 65 -7.72 -19.04 -7.25
CA ARG A 65 -9.13 -18.61 -7.40
C ARG A 65 -9.98 -18.79 -6.13
N HIS A 66 -9.68 -19.79 -5.31
CA HIS A 66 -10.38 -20.10 -4.06
C HIS A 66 -9.56 -19.75 -2.81
N ASN A 67 -8.64 -18.78 -2.95
CA ASN A 67 -7.76 -18.21 -1.92
C ASN A 67 -6.72 -19.14 -1.31
N PHE A 68 -7.05 -20.40 -0.98
CA PHE A 68 -6.15 -21.32 -0.29
C PHE A 68 -6.12 -22.70 -0.96
N VAL A 69 -4.91 -23.25 -1.14
CA VAL A 69 -4.73 -24.66 -1.49
C VAL A 69 -4.79 -25.53 -0.24
N THR A 70 -4.11 -25.08 0.82
CA THR A 70 -4.10 -25.71 2.15
C THR A 70 -4.24 -24.65 3.23
N LEU A 71 -5.07 -24.91 4.24
CA LEU A 71 -5.25 -24.01 5.37
C LEU A 71 -4.29 -24.37 6.51
N PRO A 72 -3.45 -23.43 7.00
CA PRO A 72 -2.62 -23.67 8.15
C PRO A 72 -3.47 -23.76 9.42
N ARG A 73 -2.96 -24.48 10.43
CA ARG A 73 -3.66 -24.62 11.70
C ARG A 73 -3.59 -23.31 12.49
N ILE A 74 -4.73 -22.68 12.73
CA ILE A 74 -4.81 -21.44 13.51
C ILE A 74 -4.61 -21.77 14.99
N ARG A 75 -3.48 -21.33 15.56
CA ARG A 75 -3.13 -21.50 16.99
C ARG A 75 -3.00 -20.18 17.74
N SER A 76 -2.87 -19.08 17.00
CA SER A 76 -2.72 -17.72 17.51
C SER A 76 -3.34 -16.71 16.55
N GLU A 77 -3.25 -15.43 16.91
CA GLU A 77 -3.56 -14.28 16.06
C GLU A 77 -2.57 -14.07 14.89
N SER A 78 -1.43 -14.76 14.88
CA SER A 78 -0.38 -14.67 13.85
C SER A 78 -0.13 -16.02 13.15
N PRO A 79 -1.15 -16.63 12.51
CA PRO A 79 -1.07 -18.00 11.99
C PRO A 79 -0.07 -18.19 10.84
N ALA A 80 0.24 -17.17 10.02
CA ALA A 80 1.27 -17.29 8.99
C ALA A 80 2.68 -17.23 9.57
N PHE A 81 2.87 -16.46 10.65
CA PHE A 81 4.16 -16.40 11.35
C PHE A 81 4.45 -17.68 12.11
N ASP A 82 3.44 -18.31 12.72
CA ASP A 82 3.60 -19.59 13.43
C ASP A 82 3.85 -20.79 12.48
N LEU A 83 3.60 -20.61 11.19
CA LEU A 83 3.78 -21.64 10.16
C LEU A 83 5.21 -21.67 9.59
N HIS A 84 5.81 -20.49 9.44
CA HIS A 84 7.16 -20.30 8.89
C HIS A 84 8.25 -20.46 9.96
#